data_AF-A0A7S3A517-F1
#
_entry.id   AF-A0A7S3A517-F1
#
_cell.length_a   1.000
_cell.length_b   1.000
_cell.length_c   1.000
_cell.angle_alpha   90.00
_cell.angle_beta   90.00
_cell.angle_gamma   90.00
#
_symmetry.space_group_name_H-M   'P 1'
#
loop_
_entity.id
_entity.type
_entity.pdbx_description
1 polymer ?
#
loop_
_entity_poly.entity_id
_entity_poly.type
_entity_poly.pdbx_seq_one_letter_code
_entity_poly.pdbx_strand_id
1 'polypeptide(L)'
;MIDAKISNPQGLDIPVKRGTFIEFRKGMLNVSPVGRNCSQEERDAYEVYDLEYKIREKFVAELRKEFGSWNLQFSIGGQISFDVFPLGWDKTYCLRFLEEYKTVHFFGDKTKEGGNDYEIYASDRTEGHSVESPDDTKTICTELFLK
;
A
#
# COMPACT_ATOMS: atom_id res chain seq x y z
N MET A 1 14.83 17.48 6.17
CA MET A 1 15.96 16.51 6.20
C MET A 1 15.61 15.19 5.50
N ILE A 2 14.36 14.70 5.53
CA ILE A 2 13.92 13.52 4.77
C ILE A 2 13.94 13.79 3.25
N ASP A 3 13.44 14.96 2.83
CA ASP A 3 13.27 15.32 1.42
C ASP A 3 14.57 15.30 0.63
N ALA A 4 15.70 15.71 1.22
CA ALA A 4 17.00 15.75 0.54
C ALA A 4 17.63 14.37 0.32
N LYS A 5 17.26 13.35 1.12
CA LYS A 5 17.84 12.00 1.02
C LYS A 5 17.02 11.05 0.14
N ILE A 6 15.70 11.20 0.10
CA ILE A 6 14.82 10.39 -0.78
C ILE A 6 14.81 10.97 -2.21
N SER A 7 15.02 12.28 -2.38
CA SER A 7 14.87 12.99 -3.67
C SER A 7 15.96 12.73 -4.72
N ASN A 8 16.96 11.89 -4.46
CA ASN A 8 17.98 11.57 -5.46
C ASN A 8 17.88 10.14 -6.02
N PRO A 9 16.85 9.81 -6.84
CA PRO A 9 16.81 8.56 -7.60
C PRO A 9 17.83 8.54 -8.76
N GLN A 10 18.75 9.51 -8.87
CA GLN A 10 19.74 9.56 -9.96
C GLN A 10 20.70 8.35 -9.93
N GLY A 11 20.88 7.69 -8.77
CA GLY A 11 21.73 6.48 -8.66
C GLY A 11 21.10 5.17 -9.12
N LEU A 12 19.79 5.14 -9.41
CA LEU A 12 19.11 3.93 -9.89
C LEU A 12 19.29 3.80 -11.41
N ASP A 13 20.00 2.78 -11.87
CA ASP A 13 20.08 2.50 -13.31
C ASP A 13 18.80 1.75 -13.74
N ILE A 14 17.83 2.49 -14.27
CA ILE A 14 16.58 1.94 -14.80
C ILE A 14 16.32 2.50 -16.21
N PRO A 15 15.77 1.71 -17.14
CA PRO A 15 15.70 2.09 -18.57
C PRO A 15 14.93 3.38 -18.85
N VAL A 16 13.93 3.69 -18.00
CA VAL A 16 13.03 4.83 -18.17
C VAL A 16 12.88 5.58 -16.85
N LYS A 17 13.01 6.90 -16.90
CA LYS A 17 12.65 7.83 -15.81
C LYS A 17 11.80 8.96 -16.37
N ARG A 18 10.80 9.39 -15.61
CA ARG A 18 9.90 10.50 -15.95
C ARG A 18 9.97 11.57 -14.86
N GLY A 19 8.85 11.90 -14.22
CA GLY A 19 8.75 12.89 -13.15
C GLY A 19 7.77 12.44 -12.08
N THR A 20 7.68 13.21 -10.98
CA THR A 20 6.89 12.86 -9.79
C THR A 20 7.37 11.55 -9.17
N PHE A 21 8.65 11.52 -8.78
CA PHE A 21 9.28 10.38 -8.10
C PHE A 21 8.85 10.24 -6.64
N ILE A 22 8.52 11.37 -6.01
CA ILE A 22 7.97 11.44 -4.66
C ILE A 22 6.73 12.31 -4.74
N GLU A 23 5.60 11.78 -4.33
CA GLU A 23 4.33 12.47 -4.26
C GLU A 23 3.89 12.57 -2.80
N PHE A 24 3.76 13.80 -2.30
CA PHE A 24 3.24 14.06 -0.95
C PHE A 24 1.71 13.98 -0.96
N ARG A 25 1.17 13.10 -0.12
CA ARG A 25 -0.27 12.99 0.13
C ARG A 25 -0.55 13.36 1.58
N LYS A 26 -1.84 13.56 1.91
CA LYS A 26 -2.26 14.00 3.25
C LYS A 26 -1.78 13.10 4.39
N GLY A 27 -1.56 11.80 4.15
CA GLY A 27 -1.11 10.89 5.20
C GLY A 27 -0.05 9.88 4.80
N MET A 28 0.60 10.07 3.65
CA MET A 28 1.65 9.18 3.17
C MET A 28 2.49 9.86 2.11
N LEU A 29 3.66 9.31 1.85
CA LEU A 29 4.43 9.57 0.65
C LEU A 29 4.22 8.41 -0.31
N ASN A 30 3.94 8.69 -1.57
CA ASN A 30 4.05 7.69 -2.62
C ASN A 30 5.39 7.88 -3.34
N VAL A 31 6.20 6.83 -3.38
CA VAL A 31 7.52 6.83 -4.02
C VAL A 31 7.47 5.94 -5.25
N SER A 32 7.87 6.47 -6.41
CA SER A 32 7.91 5.75 -7.69
C SER A 32 9.27 5.93 -8.35
N PRO A 33 10.08 4.86 -8.52
CA PRO A 33 11.39 4.98 -9.15
C PRO A 33 11.34 5.42 -10.61
N VAL A 34 10.38 4.90 -11.39
CA VAL A 34 10.14 5.33 -12.79
C VAL A 34 9.51 6.73 -12.86
N GLY A 35 8.81 7.15 -11.80
CA GLY A 35 8.07 8.41 -11.71
C GLY A 35 6.61 8.26 -12.17
N ARG A 36 5.67 8.87 -11.45
CA ARG A 36 4.22 8.72 -11.70
C ARG A 36 3.73 9.31 -13.02
N ASN A 37 4.51 10.19 -13.63
CA ASN A 37 4.19 10.81 -14.92
C ASN A 37 4.47 9.90 -16.14
N CYS A 38 4.71 8.60 -15.93
CA CYS A 38 4.87 7.62 -17.00
C CYS A 38 3.53 7.21 -17.65
N SER A 39 3.60 6.81 -18.93
CA SER A 39 2.46 6.27 -19.67
C SER A 39 2.06 4.88 -19.16
N GLN A 40 0.91 4.34 -19.60
CA GLN A 40 0.51 2.99 -19.20
C GLN A 40 1.48 1.93 -19.74
N GLU A 41 1.94 2.09 -20.99
CA GLU A 41 2.92 1.17 -21.60
C GLU A 41 4.25 1.18 -20.82
N GLU A 42 4.65 2.34 -20.30
CA GLU A 42 5.83 2.48 -19.46
C GLU A 42 5.63 1.86 -18.07
N ARG A 43 4.41 1.90 -17.52
CA ARG A 43 4.05 1.22 -16.26
C ARG A 43 4.17 -0.29 -16.41
N ASP A 44 3.60 -0.82 -17.48
CA ASP A 44 3.62 -2.26 -17.77
C ASP A 44 5.07 -2.75 -17.99
N ALA A 45 5.86 -1.99 -18.76
CA ALA A 45 7.28 -2.30 -18.95
C ALA A 45 8.09 -2.21 -17.64
N TYR A 46 7.82 -1.20 -16.80
CA TYR A 46 8.48 -1.07 -15.51
C TYR A 46 8.09 -2.19 -14.54
N GLU A 47 6.84 -2.64 -14.53
CA GLU A 47 6.41 -3.75 -13.68
C GLU A 47 7.16 -5.03 -14.01
N VAL A 48 7.28 -5.38 -15.30
CA VAL A 48 8.07 -6.53 -15.74
C VAL A 48 9.53 -6.40 -15.30
N TYR A 49 10.12 -5.23 -15.51
CA TYR A 49 11.50 -4.94 -15.12
C TYR A 49 11.69 -5.01 -13.60
N ASP A 50 10.78 -4.45 -12.82
CA ASP A 50 10.85 -4.49 -11.35
C ASP A 50 10.67 -5.90 -10.80
N LEU A 51 9.83 -6.73 -11.41
CA LEU A 51 9.69 -8.14 -11.03
C LEU A 51 10.97 -8.95 -11.25
N GLU A 52 11.71 -8.67 -12.33
CA GLU A 52 12.99 -9.31 -12.65
C GLU A 52 14.12 -8.80 -11.75
N TYR A 53 14.26 -7.48 -11.62
CA TYR A 53 15.42 -6.86 -10.97
C TYR A 53 15.19 -6.46 -9.51
N LYS A 54 13.96 -6.58 -9.01
CA LYS A 54 13.55 -6.30 -7.62
C LYS A 54 13.88 -4.90 -7.15
N ILE A 55 13.63 -3.90 -8.00
CA ILE A 55 14.06 -2.51 -7.79
C ILE A 55 13.38 -1.91 -6.54
N ARG A 56 12.05 -1.99 -6.43
CA ARG A 56 11.27 -1.46 -5.30
C ARG A 56 11.57 -2.22 -4.01
N GLU A 57 11.72 -3.54 -4.07
CA GLU A 57 12.07 -4.37 -2.89
C GLU A 57 13.43 -3.95 -2.30
N LYS A 58 14.46 -3.83 -3.15
CA LYS A 58 15.79 -3.35 -2.74
C LYS A 58 15.75 -1.93 -2.19
N PHE A 59 14.98 -1.04 -2.82
CA PHE A 59 14.83 0.33 -2.34
C PHE A 59 14.17 0.34 -0.94
N VAL A 60 13.06 -0.37 -0.76
CA VAL A 60 12.40 -0.49 0.54
C VAL A 60 13.32 -1.09 1.61
N ALA A 61 14.14 -2.08 1.26
CA ALA A 61 15.12 -2.66 2.19
C ALA A 61 16.15 -1.63 2.69
N GLU A 62 16.71 -0.81 1.78
CA GLU A 62 17.62 0.27 2.17
C GLU A 62 16.93 1.35 3.01
N LEU A 63 15.68 1.72 2.68
CA LEU A 63 14.91 2.67 3.49
C LEU A 63 14.62 2.14 4.89
N ARG A 64 14.29 0.85 5.03
CA ARG A 64 14.10 0.20 6.34
C ARG A 64 15.38 0.20 7.17
N LYS A 65 16.54 0.02 6.53
CA LYS A 65 17.85 0.09 7.19
C LYS A 65 18.18 1.50 7.66
N GLU A 66 17.97 2.51 6.82
CA GLU A 66 18.28 3.92 7.14
C GLU A 66 17.30 4.51 8.16
N PHE A 67 16.01 4.17 8.04
CA PHE A 67 14.93 4.80 8.82
C PHE A 67 14.24 3.84 9.79
N GLY A 68 14.86 2.72 10.15
CA GLY A 68 14.26 1.69 11.00
C GLY A 68 13.77 2.17 12.37
N SER A 69 14.35 3.26 12.89
CA SER A 69 13.95 3.88 14.16
C SER A 69 12.79 4.88 14.05
N TRP A 70 12.29 5.15 12.85
CA TRP A 70 11.31 6.22 12.59
C TRP A 70 9.85 5.75 12.65
N ASN A 71 9.61 4.48 13.01
CA ASN A 71 8.27 3.86 13.02
C ASN A 71 7.53 4.09 11.70
N LEU A 72 8.21 3.86 10.57
CA LEU A 72 7.64 3.94 9.24
C LEU A 72 7.31 2.55 8.71
N GLN A 73 6.17 2.44 8.02
CA GLN A 73 5.76 1.29 7.24
C GLN A 73 5.94 1.60 5.75
N PHE A 74 6.41 0.58 5.02
CA PHE A 74 6.66 0.64 3.58
C PHE A 74 5.84 -0.45 2.91
N SER A 75 4.93 -0.07 2.01
CA SER A 75 4.02 -0.99 1.32
C SER A 75 4.21 -0.90 -0.19
N ILE A 76 4.73 -1.96 -0.80
CA ILE A 76 4.85 -2.05 -2.26
C ILE A 76 3.47 -2.40 -2.81
N GLY A 77 2.98 -1.57 -3.74
CA GLY A 77 1.63 -1.72 -4.28
C GLY A 77 1.50 -1.16 -5.69
N GLY A 78 0.68 -1.83 -6.50
CA GLY A 78 0.51 -1.52 -7.92
C GLY A 78 1.79 -1.78 -8.73
N GLN A 79 1.85 -1.17 -9.92
CA GLN A 79 2.88 -1.48 -10.92
C GLN A 79 4.21 -0.74 -10.70
N ILE A 80 4.16 0.49 -10.16
CA ILE A 80 5.29 1.43 -10.26
C ILE A 80 5.76 2.07 -8.96
N SER A 81 5.08 1.83 -7.85
CA SER A 81 5.32 2.60 -6.62
C SER A 81 5.26 1.76 -5.35
N PHE A 82 5.62 2.40 -4.25
CA PHE A 82 5.33 1.95 -2.89
C PHE A 82 4.96 3.17 -2.04
N ASP A 83 4.15 2.94 -1.01
CA ASP A 83 3.74 3.96 -0.06
C ASP A 83 4.61 3.91 1.20
N VAL A 84 4.85 5.09 1.79
CA VAL A 84 5.56 5.29 3.06
C VAL A 84 4.64 6.05 3.99
N PHE A 85 4.33 5.47 5.14
CA PHE A 85 3.43 6.05 6.14
C PHE A 85 3.85 5.65 7.56
N PRO A 86 3.42 6.38 8.61
CA PRO A 86 3.68 5.98 9.98
C PRO A 86 3.08 4.61 10.29
N LEU A 87 3.74 3.82 11.12
CA LEU A 87 3.24 2.53 11.60
C LEU A 87 1.85 2.71 12.25
N GLY A 88 0.91 1.82 11.91
CA GLY A 88 -0.48 1.89 12.35
C GLY A 88 -1.37 2.86 11.57
N TRP A 89 -0.86 3.46 10.47
CA TRP A 89 -1.68 4.20 9.50
C TRP A 89 -2.17 3.31 8.35
N ASP A 90 -2.18 1.99 8.55
CA ASP A 90 -2.92 1.05 7.72
C ASP A 90 -4.46 1.23 7.92
N LYS A 91 -5.26 0.34 7.32
CA LYS A 91 -6.73 0.48 7.36
C LYS A 91 -7.30 0.45 8.79
N THR A 92 -6.62 -0.16 9.76
CA THR A 92 -7.06 -0.15 11.18
C THR A 92 -7.15 1.26 11.75
N TYR A 93 -6.45 2.24 11.17
CA TYR A 93 -6.49 3.63 11.59
C TYR A 93 -7.90 4.23 11.60
N CYS A 94 -8.83 3.73 10.75
CA CYS A 94 -10.20 4.21 10.74
C CYS A 94 -11.02 3.69 11.94
N LEU A 95 -10.63 2.58 12.57
CA LEU A 95 -11.41 1.91 13.62
C LEU A 95 -11.56 2.75 14.89
N ARG A 96 -10.60 3.64 15.17
CA ARG A 96 -10.68 4.62 16.28
C ARG A 96 -11.80 5.66 16.11
N PHE A 97 -12.38 5.75 14.92
CA PHE A 97 -13.53 6.62 14.62
C PHE A 97 -14.85 5.85 14.63
N LEU A 98 -14.84 4.57 14.98
CA LEU A 98 -16.00 3.67 14.98
C LEU A 98 -16.22 3.07 16.39
N GLU A 99 -15.78 3.78 17.44
CA GLU A 99 -15.84 3.32 18.83
C GLU A 99 -17.28 3.10 19.31
N GLU A 100 -18.22 3.86 18.77
CA GLU A 100 -19.64 3.81 19.09
C GLU A 100 -20.37 2.56 18.59
N TYR A 101 -19.78 1.82 17.65
CA TYR A 101 -20.39 0.63 17.07
C TYR A 101 -20.01 -0.63 17.86
N LYS A 102 -21.02 -1.38 18.29
CA LYS A 102 -20.83 -2.67 18.98
C LYS A 102 -20.18 -3.73 18.07
N THR A 103 -20.58 -3.76 16.81
CA THR A 103 -20.09 -4.70 15.79
C THR A 103 -19.72 -3.91 14.55
N VAL A 104 -18.50 -4.13 14.04
CA VAL A 104 -18.03 -3.56 12.78
C VAL A 104 -17.74 -4.72 11.84
N HIS A 105 -18.52 -4.88 10.78
CA HIS A 105 -18.22 -5.86 9.74
C HIS A 105 -17.28 -5.23 8.72
N PHE A 106 -16.18 -5.91 8.41
CA PHE A 106 -15.23 -5.48 7.39
C PHE A 106 -15.25 -6.48 6.22
N PHE A 107 -15.24 -5.99 4.98
CA PHE A 107 -15.19 -6.80 3.77
C PHE A 107 -13.95 -6.41 2.96
N GLY A 108 -13.11 -7.38 2.58
CA GLY A 108 -11.88 -7.10 1.82
C GLY A 108 -11.44 -8.27 0.95
N ASP A 109 -10.71 -7.98 -0.12
CA ASP A 109 -10.21 -8.96 -1.09
C ASP A 109 -8.72 -9.28 -0.91
N LYS A 110 -7.96 -8.42 -0.21
CA LYS A 110 -6.53 -8.61 0.07
C LYS A 110 -6.28 -8.84 1.56
N THR A 111 -6.95 -9.83 2.12
CA THR A 111 -7.01 -10.15 3.57
C THR A 111 -5.92 -11.10 4.06
N LYS A 112 -5.03 -11.60 3.18
CA LYS A 112 -3.87 -12.42 3.56
C LYS A 112 -2.69 -11.54 3.93
N GLU A 113 -1.76 -12.05 4.74
CA GLU A 113 -0.55 -11.34 5.16
C GLU A 113 0.18 -10.71 3.96
N GLY A 114 0.52 -9.43 4.06
CA GLY A 114 1.09 -8.62 2.98
C GLY A 114 0.06 -7.95 2.05
N GLY A 115 -1.22 -8.32 2.14
CA GLY A 115 -2.32 -7.61 1.50
C GLY A 115 -2.73 -6.37 2.29
N ASN A 116 -3.24 -5.34 1.60
CA ASN A 116 -3.56 -4.06 2.23
C ASN A 116 -4.82 -4.08 3.12
N ASP A 117 -5.57 -5.18 3.15
CA ASP A 117 -6.74 -5.38 4.01
C ASP A 117 -6.41 -6.24 5.24
N TYR A 118 -5.22 -6.85 5.30
CA TYR A 118 -4.87 -7.84 6.31
C TYR A 118 -5.06 -7.32 7.73
N GLU A 119 -4.49 -6.16 8.06
CA GLU A 119 -4.49 -5.63 9.43
C GLU A 119 -5.91 -5.33 9.93
N ILE A 120 -6.75 -4.72 9.09
CA ILE A 120 -8.13 -4.41 9.46
C ILE A 120 -9.00 -5.68 9.49
N TYR A 121 -8.79 -6.63 8.58
CA TYR A 121 -9.50 -7.90 8.56
C TYR A 121 -9.20 -8.76 9.80
N ALA A 122 -7.94 -8.77 10.25
CA ALA A 122 -7.47 -9.52 11.41
C ALA A 122 -7.70 -8.79 12.74
N SER A 123 -8.19 -7.55 12.71
CA SER A 123 -8.43 -6.74 13.90
C SER A 123 -9.55 -7.32 14.76
N ASP A 124 -9.33 -7.42 16.07
CA ASP A 124 -10.32 -7.86 17.06
C ASP A 124 -11.58 -6.98 17.11
N ARG A 125 -11.44 -5.70 16.73
CA ARG A 125 -12.52 -4.73 16.54
C ARG A 125 -13.43 -4.99 15.34
N THR A 126 -13.12 -5.97 14.49
CA THR A 126 -13.91 -6.25 13.28
C THR A 126 -14.35 -7.70 13.20
N GLU A 127 -15.53 -7.91 12.61
CA GLU A 127 -15.93 -9.19 12.03
C GLU A 127 -15.53 -9.18 10.54
N GLY A 128 -14.38 -9.77 10.23
CA GLY A 128 -13.79 -9.77 8.89
C GLY A 128 -14.40 -10.80 7.95
N HIS A 129 -14.75 -10.36 6.74
CA HIS A 129 -15.27 -11.17 5.63
C HIS A 129 -14.31 -11.08 4.45
N SER A 130 -13.65 -12.17 4.11
CA SER A 130 -12.82 -12.23 2.90
C SER A 130 -13.71 -12.47 1.69
N VAL A 131 -13.50 -11.70 0.63
CA VAL A 131 -14.28 -11.79 -0.62
C VAL A 131 -13.35 -11.91 -1.82
N GLU A 132 -13.79 -12.52 -2.92
CA GLU A 132 -13.03 -12.56 -4.17
C GLU A 132 -13.63 -11.63 -5.22
N SER A 133 -14.88 -11.22 -5.03
CA SER A 133 -15.63 -10.40 -5.97
C SER A 133 -16.69 -9.51 -5.30
N PRO A 134 -17.22 -8.51 -6.03
CA PRO A 134 -18.40 -7.77 -5.59
C PRO A 134 -19.63 -8.65 -5.36
N ASP A 135 -19.78 -9.75 -6.12
CA ASP A 135 -20.91 -10.67 -5.98
C ASP A 135 -20.83 -11.50 -4.68
N ASP A 136 -19.63 -11.88 -4.24
CA ASP A 136 -19.43 -12.54 -2.94
C ASP A 136 -19.84 -11.60 -1.80
N THR A 137 -19.44 -10.33 -1.90
CA THR A 137 -19.81 -9.29 -0.92
C THR A 137 -21.33 -9.18 -0.81
N LYS A 138 -22.04 -9.14 -1.94
CA LYS A 138 -23.50 -9.09 -1.99
C LYS A 138 -24.13 -10.34 -1.35
N THR A 139 -23.58 -11.51 -1.63
CA THR A 139 -24.07 -12.79 -1.10
C THR A 139 -23.99 -12.80 0.42
N ILE A 140 -22.81 -12.49 0.98
CA ILE A 140 -22.60 -12.46 2.44
C ILE A 140 -23.48 -11.41 3.11
N CYS A 141 -23.58 -10.19 2.56
CA CYS A 141 -24.48 -9.16 3.09
C CYS A 141 -25.95 -9.59 3.12
N THR A 142 -26.41 -10.30 2.09
CA THR A 142 -27.78 -10.80 2.03
C THR A 142 -28.03 -11.82 3.14
N GLU A 143 -27.07 -12.73 3.37
CA GLU A 143 -27.19 -13.76 4.40
C GLU A 143 -27.13 -13.24 5.83
N LEU A 144 -26.40 -12.15 6.06
CA LEU A 144 -26.24 -11.53 7.38
C LEU A 144 -27.38 -10.60 7.75
N PHE A 145 -27.87 -9.78 6.81
CA PHE A 145 -28.71 -8.62 7.14
C PHE A 145 -30.13 -8.66 6.56
N LEU A 146 -30.43 -9.55 5.61
CA LEU A 146 -31.68 -9.54 4.85
C LEU A 146 -32.46 -10.87 4.92
N LYS A 147 -32.18 -11.70 5.93
CA LYS A 147 -32.99 -12.89 6.24
C LYS A 147 -34.28 -12.54 6.97
#